data_AF-A0A2N3L496-F1
#
_entry.id   AF-A0A2N3L496-F1
#
_cell.length_a   1.000
_cell.length_b   1.000
_cell.length_c   1.000
_cell.angle_alpha   90.00
_cell.angle_beta   90.00
_cell.angle_gamma   90.00
#
_symmetry.space_group_name_H-M   'P 1'
#
loop_
_entity.id
_entity.type
_entity.pdbx_description
1 polymer ?
#
loop_
_entity_poly.entity_id
_entity_poly.type
_entity_poly.pdbx_seq_one_letter_code
_entity_poly.pdbx_strand_id
1 'polypeptide(L)'
;MGLFDWPAPAFTTLDDLMGDAIGPFGRVLIWGLLCAVVSMVLYRVLSPQTRIKQIKADVKTAQKAMTDDDGEDFAHGMRLARAQLGHSFKLVGFVIGPAVLASMPALAMIVWLDGQYGYRCPAPDQTVTISVEPQGTPIEQVGINSDAQDSSCPTVQIPGTLDGQTHVIAPAAAIPVMHQKVWWNHLIGNPAGYLPDDTPVTQLRFDLPAQEIIAFGPGWARGWELTFFVALLLASLGIKKGFRIE
;
A
#
# COMPACT_ATOMS: atom_id res chain seq x y z
N MET A 1 4.22 -13.08 8.92
CA MET A 1 4.97 -12.08 8.15
C MET A 1 4.95 -12.50 6.70
N GLY A 2 4.36 -11.68 5.84
CA GLY A 2 4.51 -11.75 4.40
C GLY A 2 5.81 -11.08 3.94
N LEU A 3 6.13 -11.24 2.65
CA LEU A 3 7.32 -10.68 2.02
C LEU A 3 7.47 -9.16 2.23
N PHE A 4 6.37 -8.40 2.15
CA PHE A 4 6.39 -6.95 2.30
C PHE A 4 6.45 -6.47 3.76
N ASP A 5 6.25 -7.37 4.73
CA ASP A 5 6.41 -7.05 6.17
C ASP A 5 7.85 -7.23 6.64
N TRP A 6 8.70 -7.88 5.86
CA TRP A 6 10.09 -8.13 6.22
C TRP A 6 10.86 -6.87 6.66
N PRO A 7 10.72 -5.68 6.03
CA PRO A 7 11.40 -4.48 6.48
C PRO A 7 10.72 -3.78 7.68
N ALA A 8 9.53 -4.22 8.11
CA ALA A 8 8.77 -3.57 9.18
C ALA A 8 9.54 -3.36 10.50
N PRO A 9 10.38 -4.29 10.99
CA PRO A 9 11.17 -4.06 12.20
C PRO A 9 12.16 -2.90 12.05
N ALA A 10 12.77 -2.76 10.88
CA ALA A 10 13.69 -1.66 10.60
C ALA A 10 12.94 -0.32 10.49
N PHE A 11 11.78 -0.31 9.83
CA PHE A 11 10.92 0.88 9.75
C PHE A 11 10.46 1.31 11.14
N THR A 12 9.96 0.39 11.96
CA THR A 12 9.51 0.65 13.34
C THR A 12 10.65 1.23 14.18
N THR A 13 11.83 0.60 14.16
CA THR A 13 13.00 1.09 14.91
C THR A 13 13.39 2.52 14.49
N LEU A 14 13.40 2.81 13.18
CA LEU A 14 13.71 4.15 12.68
C LEU A 14 12.61 5.16 13.01
N ASP A 15 11.36 4.72 12.99
CA ASP A 15 10.21 5.55 13.33
C ASP A 15 10.25 5.94 14.80
N ASP A 16 10.52 5.00 15.69
CA ASP A 16 10.61 5.22 17.14
C ASP A 16 11.70 6.24 17.49
N LEU A 17 12.84 6.22 16.79
CA LEU A 17 13.89 7.24 16.94
C LEU A 17 13.42 8.66 16.59
N MET A 18 12.40 8.79 15.73
CA MET A 18 11.79 10.09 15.41
C MET A 18 10.67 10.48 16.40
N GLY A 19 10.10 9.51 17.12
CA GLY A 19 8.86 9.66 17.88
C GLY A 19 8.91 10.72 18.97
N ASP A 20 10.06 10.89 19.63
CA ASP A 20 10.22 11.84 20.74
C ASP A 20 10.24 13.31 20.29
N ALA A 21 10.57 13.59 19.03
CA ALA A 21 10.77 14.95 18.53
C ALA A 21 9.80 15.35 17.40
N ILE A 22 9.23 14.38 16.70
CA ILE A 22 8.47 14.60 15.47
C ILE A 22 7.10 13.96 15.61
N GLY A 23 6.05 14.76 15.52
CA GLY A 23 4.67 14.26 15.55
C GLY A 23 4.32 13.38 14.33
N PRO A 24 3.17 12.65 14.38
CA PRO A 24 2.76 11.71 13.34
C PRO A 24 2.79 12.27 11.91
N PHE A 25 2.31 13.50 11.72
CA PHE A 25 2.36 14.19 10.43
C PHE A 25 3.78 14.32 9.88
N GLY A 26 4.73 14.75 10.71
CA GLY A 26 6.12 14.94 10.31
C GLY A 26 6.81 13.61 9.99
N ARG A 27 6.53 12.55 10.75
CA ARG A 27 7.07 11.20 10.51
C ARG A 27 6.61 10.66 9.17
N VAL A 28 5.31 10.71 8.90
CA VAL A 28 4.73 10.25 7.61
C VAL A 28 5.27 11.07 6.43
N LEU A 29 5.45 12.39 6.61
CA LEU A 29 6.08 13.25 5.60
C LEU A 29 7.51 12.80 5.30
N ILE A 30 8.33 12.55 6.32
CA ILE A 30 9.71 12.07 6.17
C ILE A 30 9.72 10.71 5.44
N TRP A 31 8.85 9.78 5.83
CA TRP A 31 8.74 8.48 5.15
C TRP A 31 8.34 8.62 3.69
N GLY A 32 7.42 9.52 3.36
CA GLY A 32 7.07 9.84 1.97
C GLY A 32 8.27 10.35 1.16
N LEU A 33 9.07 11.24 1.73
CA LEU A 33 10.29 11.76 1.09
C LEU A 33 11.35 10.67 0.91
N LEU A 34 11.63 9.87 1.95
CA LEU A 34 12.60 8.78 1.90
C LEU A 34 12.19 7.73 0.88
N CYS A 35 10.91 7.36 0.87
CA CYS A 35 10.36 6.44 -0.11
C CYS A 35 10.52 6.98 -1.54
N ALA A 36 10.29 8.28 -1.78
CA ALA A 36 10.49 8.90 -3.09
C ALA A 36 11.95 8.78 -3.56
N VAL A 37 12.91 9.08 -2.66
CA VAL A 37 14.33 8.98 -2.94
C VAL A 37 14.72 7.55 -3.29
N VAL A 38 14.34 6.59 -2.46
CA VAL A 38 14.65 5.17 -2.66
C VAL A 38 14.05 4.68 -3.98
N SER A 39 12.75 4.88 -4.20
CA SER A 39 12.07 4.45 -5.44
C SER A 39 12.68 5.09 -6.69
N MET A 40 13.06 6.37 -6.63
CA MET A 40 13.71 7.04 -7.77
C MET A 40 15.12 6.54 -8.06
N VAL A 41 15.92 6.26 -7.02
CA VAL A 41 17.24 5.67 -7.17
C VAL A 41 17.13 4.27 -7.78
N LEU A 42 16.21 3.43 -7.28
CA LEU A 42 15.95 2.11 -7.87
C LEU A 42 15.51 2.23 -9.33
N TYR A 43 14.53 3.09 -9.63
CA TYR A 43 14.09 3.30 -11.00
C TYR A 43 15.24 3.71 -11.91
N ARG A 44 16.10 4.64 -11.47
CA ARG A 44 17.27 5.08 -12.23
C ARG A 44 18.25 3.93 -12.52
N VAL A 45 18.50 3.06 -11.55
CA VAL A 45 19.44 1.94 -11.68
C VAL A 45 18.88 0.83 -12.58
N LEU A 46 17.57 0.57 -12.49
CA LEU A 46 16.91 -0.52 -13.21
C LEU A 46 16.47 -0.13 -14.63
N SER A 47 16.16 1.14 -14.86
CA SER A 47 15.58 1.63 -16.12
C SER A 47 16.65 1.85 -17.20
N PRO A 48 16.47 1.33 -18.43
CA PRO A 48 17.40 1.54 -19.54
C PRO A 48 17.25 2.94 -20.15
N GLN A 49 17.73 3.95 -19.43
CA GLN A 49 17.58 5.38 -19.74
C GLN A 49 17.99 5.74 -21.19
N THR A 50 19.06 5.15 -21.72
CA THR A 50 19.54 5.41 -23.09
C THR A 50 18.56 4.88 -24.14
N ARG A 51 18.05 3.67 -23.95
CA ARG A 51 17.08 3.05 -24.88
C ARG A 51 15.73 3.75 -24.85
N ILE A 52 15.30 4.18 -23.67
CA ILE A 52 14.06 4.97 -23.50
C ILE A 52 14.19 6.30 -24.26
N LYS A 53 15.32 7.00 -24.15
CA LYS A 53 15.56 8.25 -24.90
C LYS A 53 15.51 8.03 -26.41
N GLN A 54 16.16 6.99 -26.91
CA GLN A 54 16.16 6.64 -28.33
C GLN A 54 14.73 6.37 -28.82
N ILE A 55 13.98 5.50 -28.13
CA ILE A 55 12.63 5.14 -28.55
C ILE A 55 11.65 6.31 -28.43
N LYS A 56 11.79 7.18 -27.43
CA LYS A 56 10.99 8.43 -27.37
C LYS A 56 11.24 9.33 -28.59
N ALA A 57 12.49 9.42 -29.05
CA ALA A 57 12.83 10.14 -30.27
C ALA A 57 12.22 9.47 -31.52
N ASP A 58 12.25 8.14 -31.60
CA ASP A 58 11.62 7.39 -32.69
C ASP A 58 10.10 7.59 -32.72
N VAL A 59 9.43 7.51 -31.56
CA VAL A 59 7.98 7.77 -31.43
C VAL A 59 7.63 9.18 -31.90
N LYS A 60 8.41 10.19 -31.49
CA LYS A 60 8.19 11.58 -31.90
C LYS A 60 8.38 11.76 -33.40
N THR A 61 9.38 11.09 -33.97
CA THR A 61 9.65 11.12 -35.42
C THR A 61 8.52 10.45 -36.20
N ALA A 62 8.04 9.29 -35.75
CA ALA A 62 6.90 8.59 -36.36
C ALA A 62 5.60 9.39 -36.23
N GLN A 63 5.36 10.06 -35.10
CA GLN A 63 4.21 10.94 -34.92
C GLN A 63 4.23 12.13 -35.87
N LYS A 64 5.40 12.74 -36.06
CA LYS A 64 5.58 13.82 -37.03
C LYS A 64 5.33 13.32 -38.45
N ALA A 65 5.90 12.19 -38.84
CA ALA A 65 5.71 11.62 -40.17
C ALA A 65 4.23 11.36 -40.51
N MET A 66 3.42 10.93 -39.53
CA MET A 66 1.96 10.77 -39.73
C MET A 66 1.20 12.10 -39.79
N THR A 67 1.70 13.13 -39.10
CA THR A 67 1.08 14.47 -39.14
C THR A 67 1.35 15.15 -40.48
N ASP A 68 2.51 14.87 -41.07
CA ASP A 68 2.96 15.38 -42.36
C ASP A 68 2.45 14.50 -43.54
N ASP A 69 1.71 13.42 -43.30
CA ASP A 69 1.12 12.54 -44.32
C ASP A 69 -0.24 13.07 -44.77
N ASP A 70 -0.39 13.35 -46.07
CA ASP A 70 -1.61 13.94 -46.65
C ASP A 70 -2.78 12.94 -46.75
N GLY A 71 -2.55 11.67 -46.42
CA GLY A 71 -3.58 10.63 -46.35
C GLY A 71 -4.05 10.09 -47.70
N GLU A 72 -3.35 10.43 -48.79
CA GLU A 72 -3.70 9.99 -50.15
C GLU A 72 -3.47 8.49 -50.37
N ASP A 73 -2.49 7.88 -49.68
CA ASP A 73 -2.20 6.44 -49.73
C ASP A 73 -2.49 5.77 -48.38
N PHE A 74 -3.64 5.08 -48.33
CA PHE A 74 -4.06 4.33 -47.14
C PHE A 74 -3.06 3.24 -46.72
N ALA A 75 -2.39 2.58 -47.66
CA ALA A 75 -1.40 1.54 -47.34
C ALA A 75 -0.14 2.15 -46.71
N HIS A 76 0.26 3.34 -47.17
CA HIS A 76 1.34 4.11 -46.57
C HIS A 76 1.01 4.51 -45.12
N GLY A 77 -0.15 5.13 -44.90
CA GLY A 77 -0.61 5.55 -43.58
C GLY A 77 -0.73 4.37 -42.59
N MET A 78 -1.26 3.22 -43.04
CA MET A 78 -1.37 2.01 -42.22
C MET A 78 0.00 1.45 -41.79
N ARG A 79 1.00 1.48 -42.67
CA ARG A 79 2.36 1.05 -42.35
C ARG A 79 2.99 1.98 -41.31
N LEU A 80 2.76 3.28 -41.44
CA LEU A 80 3.28 4.31 -40.53
C LEU A 80 2.65 4.17 -39.13
N ALA A 81 1.34 3.97 -39.07
CA ALA A 81 0.61 3.70 -37.83
C ALA A 81 1.11 2.42 -37.14
N ARG A 82 1.33 1.33 -37.88
CA ARG A 82 1.86 0.07 -37.31
C ARG A 82 3.27 0.24 -36.75
N ALA A 83 4.12 1.00 -37.43
CA ALA A 83 5.47 1.31 -36.95
C ALA A 83 5.41 2.12 -35.65
N GLN A 84 4.60 3.18 -35.61
CA GLN A 84 4.43 4.02 -34.43
C GLN A 84 3.89 3.22 -33.23
N LEU A 85 2.85 2.41 -33.42
CA LEU A 85 2.32 1.54 -32.37
C LEU A 85 3.39 0.58 -31.84
N GLY A 86 4.21 0.00 -32.73
CA GLY A 86 5.33 -0.86 -32.35
C GLY A 86 6.34 -0.15 -31.45
N HIS A 87 6.70 1.10 -31.75
CA HIS A 87 7.59 1.90 -30.89
C HIS A 87 6.93 2.26 -29.55
N SER A 88 5.64 2.60 -29.54
CA SER A 88 4.89 2.86 -28.32
C SER A 88 4.85 1.63 -27.40
N PHE A 89 4.59 0.43 -27.93
CA PHE A 89 4.62 -0.81 -27.14
C PHE A 89 6.01 -1.12 -26.57
N LYS A 90 7.07 -0.91 -27.36
CA LYS A 90 8.45 -1.06 -26.86
C LYS A 90 8.75 -0.08 -25.73
N LEU A 91 8.33 1.18 -25.86
CA LEU A 91 8.49 2.20 -24.82
C LEU A 91 7.79 1.79 -23.53
N VAL A 92 6.54 1.34 -23.63
CA VAL A 92 5.76 0.83 -22.49
C VAL A 92 6.49 -0.32 -21.80
N GLY A 93 6.99 -1.30 -22.56
CA GLY A 93 7.77 -2.41 -22.00
C GLY A 93 9.02 -1.97 -21.26
N PHE A 94 9.75 -0.97 -21.77
CA PHE A 94 10.95 -0.44 -21.11
C PHE A 94 10.67 0.36 -19.85
N VAL A 95 9.46 0.91 -19.70
CA VAL A 95 9.08 1.73 -18.54
C VAL A 95 8.38 0.91 -17.47
N ILE A 96 7.40 0.06 -17.82
CA ILE A 96 6.55 -0.64 -16.86
C ILE A 96 7.37 -1.58 -15.96
N GLY A 97 8.24 -2.42 -16.53
CA GLY A 97 9.00 -3.38 -15.74
C GLY A 97 9.84 -2.73 -14.63
N PRO A 98 10.74 -1.79 -14.98
CA PRO A 98 11.50 -1.04 -13.99
C PRO A 98 10.62 -0.22 -13.04
N ALA A 99 9.50 0.35 -13.49
CA ALA A 99 8.60 1.12 -12.64
C ALA A 99 7.93 0.23 -11.57
N VAL A 100 7.45 -0.95 -11.95
CA VAL A 100 6.86 -1.94 -11.02
C VAL A 100 7.89 -2.43 -10.01
N LEU A 101 9.11 -2.71 -10.47
CA LEU A 101 10.18 -3.15 -9.56
C LEU A 101 10.60 -2.02 -8.60
N ALA A 102 10.68 -0.78 -9.10
CA ALA A 102 10.99 0.40 -8.31
C ALA A 102 9.85 0.81 -7.35
N SER A 103 8.62 0.32 -7.54
CA SER A 103 7.51 0.57 -6.62
C SER A 103 7.43 -0.42 -5.45
N MET A 104 8.24 -1.49 -5.44
CA MET A 104 8.27 -2.45 -4.32
C MET A 104 8.56 -1.82 -2.95
N PRO A 105 9.53 -0.88 -2.80
CA PRO A 105 9.75 -0.21 -1.52
C PRO A 105 8.53 0.61 -1.07
N ALA A 106 7.83 1.24 -2.02
CA ALA A 106 6.61 1.98 -1.72
C ALA A 106 5.49 1.06 -1.24
N LEU A 107 5.34 -0.12 -1.84
CA LEU A 107 4.38 -1.13 -1.37
C LEU A 107 4.70 -1.61 0.05
N ALA A 108 5.96 -1.94 0.35
CA ALA A 108 6.36 -2.32 1.70
C ALA A 108 6.10 -1.20 2.72
N MET A 109 6.39 0.04 2.34
CA MET A 109 6.14 1.22 3.19
C MET A 109 4.65 1.44 3.42
N ILE A 110 3.80 1.30 2.38
CA ILE A 110 2.34 1.43 2.49
C ILE A 110 1.77 0.39 3.45
N VAL A 111 2.18 -0.87 3.32
CA VAL A 111 1.73 -1.95 4.21
C VAL A 111 2.10 -1.66 5.67
N TRP A 112 3.32 -1.18 5.91
CA TRP A 112 3.76 -0.82 7.25
C TRP A 112 3.05 0.42 7.80
N LEU A 113 2.87 1.47 6.98
CA LEU A 113 2.15 2.69 7.37
C LEU A 113 0.68 2.42 7.70
N ASP A 114 0.02 1.54 6.95
CA ASP A 114 -1.36 1.13 7.23
C ASP A 114 -1.48 0.50 8.63
N GLY A 115 -0.54 -0.38 8.99
CA GLY A 115 -0.51 -1.02 10.30
C GLY A 115 -0.13 -0.12 11.48
N GLN A 116 0.53 1.02 11.24
CA GLN A 116 1.01 1.93 12.29
C GLN A 116 0.23 3.25 12.39
N TYR A 117 -0.41 3.68 11.30
CA TYR A 117 -1.07 4.98 11.18
C TYR A 117 -2.49 4.89 10.60
N GLY A 118 -3.00 3.70 10.27
CA GLY A 118 -4.34 3.52 9.69
C GLY A 118 -5.45 3.64 10.75
N TYR A 119 -5.39 2.80 11.78
CA TYR A 119 -6.40 2.72 12.82
C TYR A 119 -5.77 2.64 14.20
N ARG A 120 -6.58 2.92 15.22
CA ARG A 120 -6.21 2.76 16.63
C ARG A 120 -7.22 1.89 17.34
N CYS A 121 -6.80 1.20 18.39
CA CYS A 121 -7.75 0.52 19.26
C CYS A 121 -8.69 1.57 19.93
N PRO A 122 -9.97 1.23 20.19
CA PRO A 122 -10.92 2.15 20.80
C PRO A 122 -10.52 2.50 22.24
N ALA A 123 -11.02 3.63 22.75
CA ALA A 123 -10.87 3.93 24.17
C ALA A 123 -11.62 2.89 25.04
N PRO A 124 -11.24 2.67 26.32
CA PRO A 124 -11.86 1.64 27.16
C PRO A 124 -13.38 1.77 27.34
N ASP A 125 -13.93 2.98 27.17
CA ASP A 125 -15.35 3.31 27.25
C ASP A 125 -16.07 3.29 25.88
N GLN A 126 -15.33 3.12 24.79
CA GLN A 126 -15.86 3.13 23.43
C GLN A 126 -16.14 1.70 22.95
N THR A 127 -17.42 1.38 22.78
CA THR A 127 -17.85 0.11 22.17
C THR A 127 -17.70 0.16 20.66
N VAL A 128 -17.11 -0.88 20.07
CA VAL A 128 -17.01 -1.04 18.61
C VAL A 128 -17.95 -2.14 18.12
N THR A 129 -18.53 -1.93 16.94
CA THR A 129 -19.36 -2.96 16.30
C THR A 129 -18.44 -4.01 15.70
N ILE A 130 -18.75 -5.29 15.93
CA ILE A 130 -18.01 -6.41 15.37
C ILE A 130 -18.96 -7.20 14.47
N SER A 131 -18.64 -7.22 13.18
CA SER A 131 -19.37 -8.00 12.18
C SER A 131 -18.61 -9.29 11.87
N VAL A 132 -19.36 -10.37 11.67
CA VAL A 132 -18.84 -11.72 11.44
C VAL A 132 -19.32 -12.25 10.08
N GLU A 133 -18.45 -12.99 9.40
CA GLU A 133 -18.80 -13.80 8.24
C GLU A 133 -18.52 -15.28 8.53
N PRO A 134 -19.48 -16.18 8.24
CA PRO A 134 -20.83 -15.93 7.74
C PRO A 134 -21.72 -15.19 8.76
N GLN A 135 -22.71 -14.44 8.27
CA GLN A 135 -23.62 -13.69 9.14
C GLN A 135 -24.44 -14.65 10.03
N GLY A 136 -24.70 -14.23 11.28
CA GLY A 136 -25.50 -14.99 12.24
C GLY A 136 -24.71 -16.01 13.07
N THR A 137 -23.40 -16.14 12.87
CA THR A 137 -22.55 -16.90 13.80
C THR A 137 -22.47 -16.17 15.15
N PRO A 138 -22.75 -16.83 16.28
CA PRO A 138 -22.66 -16.19 17.59
C PRO A 138 -21.20 -15.84 17.89
N ILE A 139 -20.98 -14.59 18.31
CA ILE A 139 -19.70 -14.11 18.82
C ILE A 139 -19.95 -13.41 20.15
N GLU A 140 -19.00 -13.52 21.06
CA GLU A 140 -19.05 -12.83 22.36
C GLU A 140 -17.79 -12.00 22.55
N GLN A 141 -17.95 -10.72 22.90
CA GLN A 141 -16.81 -9.88 23.28
C GLN A 141 -16.45 -10.19 24.73
N VAL A 142 -15.30 -10.81 24.94
CA VAL A 142 -14.87 -11.33 26.25
C VAL A 142 -13.85 -10.44 26.96
N GLY A 143 -13.38 -9.37 26.31
CA GLY A 143 -12.51 -8.40 26.94
C GLY A 143 -11.74 -7.52 25.96
N ILE A 144 -10.55 -7.10 26.40
CA ILE A 144 -9.57 -6.33 25.64
C ILE A 144 -8.21 -7.02 25.71
N ASN A 145 -7.41 -6.90 24.66
CA ASN A 145 -6.04 -7.41 24.64
C ASN A 145 -5.10 -6.38 25.28
N SER A 146 -4.68 -6.62 26.52
CA SER A 146 -3.73 -5.75 27.23
C SER A 146 -2.30 -5.83 26.70
N ASP A 147 -1.96 -6.90 25.98
CA ASP A 147 -0.62 -7.18 25.45
C ASP A 147 -0.43 -6.66 24.01
N ALA A 148 -1.49 -6.13 23.40
CA ALA A 148 -1.40 -5.48 22.09
C ALA A 148 -0.58 -4.19 22.17
N GLN A 149 0.08 -3.83 21.05
CA GLN A 149 0.88 -2.61 20.95
C GLN A 149 0.08 -1.34 21.29
N ASP A 150 -1.23 -1.37 21.03
CA ASP A 150 -2.25 -0.48 21.58
C ASP A 150 -3.16 -1.28 22.53
N SER A 151 -3.06 -1.01 23.83
CA SER A 151 -3.54 -1.88 24.93
C SER A 151 -5.07 -1.97 25.14
N SER A 152 -5.89 -1.82 24.09
CA SER A 152 -7.35 -1.78 24.21
C SER A 152 -8.13 -2.44 23.07
N CYS A 153 -7.48 -3.19 22.18
CA CYS A 153 -8.19 -3.84 21.09
C CYS A 153 -9.15 -4.93 21.62
N PRO A 154 -10.41 -4.97 21.13
CA PRO A 154 -11.43 -5.88 21.65
C PRO A 154 -11.06 -7.34 21.36
N THR A 155 -11.22 -8.19 22.36
CA THR A 155 -11.04 -9.63 22.27
C THR A 155 -12.39 -10.30 22.12
N VAL A 156 -12.50 -11.22 21.18
CA VAL A 156 -13.75 -11.92 20.86
C VAL A 156 -13.59 -13.43 20.95
N GLN A 157 -14.56 -14.07 21.56
CA GLN A 157 -14.69 -15.52 21.59
C GLN A 157 -15.59 -15.96 20.44
N ILE A 158 -15.07 -16.90 19.64
CA ILE A 158 -15.75 -17.49 18.49
C ILE A 158 -15.90 -19.00 18.68
N PRO A 159 -16.95 -19.63 18.14
CA PRO A 159 -17.10 -21.07 18.16
C PRO A 159 -16.04 -21.76 17.30
N GLY A 160 -15.62 -22.96 17.70
CA GLY A 160 -14.87 -23.89 16.88
C GLY A 160 -15.80 -24.74 16.00
N THR A 161 -15.22 -25.53 15.10
CA THR A 161 -15.96 -26.48 14.25
C THR A 161 -16.43 -27.71 15.03
N LEU A 162 -15.74 -28.08 16.11
CA LEU A 162 -16.16 -29.14 17.03
C LEU A 162 -17.05 -28.57 18.14
N ASP A 163 -18.08 -29.33 18.50
CA ASP A 163 -19.07 -28.89 19.48
C ASP A 163 -18.41 -28.63 20.86
N GLY A 164 -18.77 -27.50 21.48
CA GLY A 164 -18.20 -27.03 22.74
C GLY A 164 -16.78 -26.45 22.66
N GLN A 165 -16.10 -26.47 21.51
CA GLN A 165 -14.83 -25.76 21.34
C GLN A 165 -15.07 -24.28 21.08
N THR A 166 -14.22 -23.44 21.67
CA THR A 166 -14.23 -21.99 21.43
C THR A 166 -12.81 -21.47 21.36
N HIS A 167 -12.62 -20.43 20.57
CA HIS A 167 -11.34 -19.76 20.36
C HIS A 167 -11.44 -18.32 20.80
N VAL A 168 -10.47 -17.88 21.59
CA VAL A 168 -10.34 -16.47 22.00
C VAL A 168 -9.42 -15.78 20.99
N ILE A 169 -9.99 -14.82 20.26
CA ILE A 169 -9.29 -14.05 19.24
C ILE A 169 -8.93 -12.70 19.83
N ALA A 170 -7.63 -12.49 20.05
CA ALA A 170 -7.05 -11.25 20.56
C ALA A 170 -6.22 -10.58 19.46
N PRO A 171 -6.74 -9.54 18.78
CA PRO A 171 -5.97 -8.82 17.76
C PRO A 171 -4.67 -8.27 18.36
N ALA A 172 -3.54 -8.53 17.69
CA ALA A 172 -2.23 -8.04 18.13
C ALA A 172 -1.93 -6.59 17.73
N ALA A 173 -2.67 -6.07 16.75
CA ALA A 173 -2.56 -4.72 16.21
C ALA A 173 -3.96 -4.17 15.86
N ALA A 174 -4.08 -2.85 15.75
CA ALA A 174 -5.31 -2.16 15.38
C ALA A 174 -5.63 -2.33 13.87
N ILE A 175 -5.98 -3.54 13.44
CA ILE A 175 -6.42 -3.82 12.07
C ILE A 175 -7.91 -4.17 12.08
N PRO A 176 -8.73 -3.54 11.22
CA PRO A 176 -10.18 -3.70 11.28
C PRO A 176 -10.65 -5.07 10.77
N VAL A 177 -9.82 -5.85 10.07
CA VAL A 177 -10.24 -7.12 9.47
C VAL A 177 -9.29 -8.25 9.89
N MET A 178 -9.85 -9.30 10.46
CA MET A 178 -9.17 -10.58 10.70
C MET A 178 -9.84 -11.67 9.91
N HIS A 179 -9.06 -12.53 9.27
CA HIS A 179 -9.58 -13.61 8.44
C HIS A 179 -8.70 -14.85 8.55
N GLN A 180 -9.18 -15.98 8.04
CA GLN A 180 -8.36 -17.19 7.91
C GLN A 180 -7.20 -16.96 6.94
N LYS A 181 -6.09 -17.68 7.12
CA LYS A 181 -4.90 -17.46 6.32
C LYS A 181 -5.10 -17.93 4.88
N VAL A 182 -4.78 -17.06 3.92
CA VAL A 182 -4.88 -17.35 2.47
C VAL A 182 -3.55 -17.16 1.77
N TRP A 183 -3.43 -17.61 0.52
CA TRP A 183 -2.16 -17.67 -0.21
C TRP A 183 -1.45 -16.31 -0.32
N TRP A 184 -2.18 -15.21 -0.49
CA TRP A 184 -1.57 -13.89 -0.65
C TRP A 184 -1.00 -13.35 0.66
N ASN A 185 -1.32 -13.96 1.81
CA ASN A 185 -0.70 -13.61 3.08
C ASN A 185 0.78 -13.96 3.17
N HIS A 186 1.30 -14.74 2.22
CA HIS A 186 2.73 -14.88 2.01
C HIS A 186 3.39 -13.60 1.45
N LEU A 187 2.61 -12.70 0.84
CA LEU A 187 3.07 -11.40 0.36
C LEU A 187 2.82 -10.30 1.41
N ILE A 188 1.60 -10.23 1.94
CA ILE A 188 1.17 -9.21 2.91
C ILE A 188 0.57 -9.90 4.13
N GLY A 189 1.29 -9.87 5.24
CA GLY A 189 0.82 -10.43 6.50
C GLY A 189 -0.31 -9.59 7.10
N ASN A 190 -1.13 -10.23 7.93
CA ASN A 190 -2.10 -9.52 8.75
C ASN A 190 -1.47 -9.31 10.14
N PRO A 191 -1.10 -8.07 10.52
CA PRO A 191 -0.43 -7.83 11.79
C PRO A 191 -1.36 -8.01 13.00
N ALA A 192 -2.70 -7.98 12.82
CA ALA A 192 -3.62 -8.37 13.89
C ALA A 192 -3.62 -9.88 14.16
N GLY A 193 -3.09 -10.69 13.26
CA GLY A 193 -3.12 -12.15 13.34
C GLY A 193 -4.16 -12.77 12.40
N TYR A 194 -4.42 -14.06 12.59
CA TYR A 194 -5.30 -14.85 11.74
C TYR A 194 -6.32 -15.62 12.58
N LEU A 195 -7.46 -15.91 11.96
CA LEU A 195 -8.42 -16.84 12.55
C LEU A 195 -7.88 -18.28 12.44
N PRO A 196 -8.18 -19.14 13.42
CA PRO A 196 -7.92 -20.58 13.32
C PRO A 196 -8.67 -21.20 12.12
N ASP A 197 -8.12 -22.28 11.55
CA ASP A 197 -8.77 -22.98 10.42
C ASP A 197 -9.94 -23.86 10.89
N ASP A 198 -10.01 -24.16 12.19
CA ASP A 198 -11.04 -24.98 12.85
C ASP A 198 -12.17 -24.12 13.45
N THR A 199 -12.58 -23.06 12.76
CA THR A 199 -13.78 -22.28 13.09
C THR A 199 -14.69 -22.12 11.86
N PRO A 200 -16.03 -22.11 12.04
CA PRO A 200 -16.96 -21.73 10.98
C PRO A 200 -16.85 -20.25 10.57
N VAL A 201 -16.16 -19.41 11.37
CA VAL A 201 -15.96 -17.99 11.07
C VAL A 201 -14.82 -17.82 10.07
N THR A 202 -15.12 -17.22 8.92
CA THR A 202 -14.13 -16.94 7.87
C THR A 202 -13.52 -15.55 8.02
N GLN A 203 -14.28 -14.59 8.56
CA GLN A 203 -13.84 -13.21 8.73
C GLN A 203 -14.51 -12.55 9.94
N LEU A 204 -13.74 -11.74 10.65
CA LEU A 204 -14.19 -10.77 11.65
C LEU A 204 -13.82 -9.38 11.17
N ARG A 205 -14.76 -8.44 11.25
CA ARG A 205 -14.51 -7.02 10.99
C ARG A 205 -14.91 -6.17 12.19
N PHE A 206 -13.93 -5.44 12.71
CA PHE A 206 -14.03 -4.49 13.81
C PHE A 206 -14.18 -3.08 13.23
N ASP A 207 -15.20 -2.35 13.68
CA ASP A 207 -15.43 -0.96 13.31
C ASP A 207 -14.51 -0.02 14.13
N LEU A 208 -13.21 -0.12 13.87
CA LEU A 208 -12.18 0.62 14.61
C LEU A 208 -12.15 2.10 14.21
N PRO A 209 -11.89 3.02 15.15
CA PRO A 209 -11.67 4.42 14.82
C PRO A 209 -10.39 4.58 13.98
N ALA A 210 -10.49 5.32 12.87
CA ALA A 210 -9.33 5.70 12.08
C ALA A 210 -8.38 6.59 12.92
N GLN A 211 -7.09 6.46 12.65
CA GLN A 211 -6.08 7.33 13.22
C GLN A 211 -5.92 8.58 12.36
N GLU A 212 -5.94 9.74 13.00
CA GLU A 212 -5.90 11.03 12.32
C GLU A 212 -4.59 11.73 12.66
N ILE A 213 -3.81 12.04 11.63
CA ILE A 213 -2.52 12.71 11.75
C ILE A 213 -2.61 14.20 11.41
N ILE A 214 -3.73 14.64 10.82
CA ILE A 214 -4.03 16.05 10.52
C ILE A 214 -5.29 16.47 11.31
N ALA A 215 -5.23 17.64 11.95
CA ALA A 215 -6.30 18.15 12.82
C ALA A 215 -7.47 18.81 12.07
N PHE A 216 -7.33 19.11 10.78
CA PHE A 216 -8.32 19.85 9.99
C PHE A 216 -8.60 19.18 8.64
N GLY A 217 -9.75 19.51 8.06
CA GLY A 217 -10.19 18.96 6.78
C GLY A 217 -11.19 17.80 6.91
N PRO A 218 -11.64 17.25 5.78
CA PRO A 218 -12.60 16.14 5.78
C PRO A 218 -11.96 14.85 6.31
N GLY A 219 -12.76 13.97 6.93
CA GLY A 219 -12.27 12.74 7.58
C GLY A 219 -11.37 11.87 6.70
N TRP A 220 -11.71 11.71 5.42
CA TRP A 220 -10.92 10.93 4.47
C TRP A 220 -9.51 11.49 4.20
N ALA A 221 -9.28 12.77 4.48
CA ALA A 221 -8.01 13.45 4.22
C ALA A 221 -7.12 13.55 5.46
N ARG A 222 -7.62 13.14 6.64
CA ARG A 222 -6.94 13.31 7.93
C ARG A 222 -6.03 12.14 8.29
N GLY A 223 -6.14 11.03 7.56
CA GLY A 223 -5.26 9.88 7.68
C GLY A 223 -3.87 10.11 7.07
N TRP A 224 -3.07 9.05 7.07
CA TRP A 224 -1.69 9.06 6.60
C TRP A 224 -1.58 9.13 5.07
N GLU A 225 -2.58 8.62 4.36
CA GLU A 225 -2.57 8.36 2.92
C GLU A 225 -2.29 9.65 2.14
N LEU A 226 -3.05 10.71 2.41
CA LEU A 226 -2.90 11.97 1.69
C LEU A 226 -1.51 12.57 1.92
N THR A 227 -1.06 12.60 3.17
CA THR A 227 0.27 13.14 3.53
C THR A 227 1.37 12.36 2.82
N PHE A 228 1.32 11.03 2.89
CA PHE A 228 2.30 10.15 2.28
C PHE A 228 2.32 10.30 0.76
N PHE A 229 1.17 10.16 0.08
CA PHE A 229 1.12 10.20 -1.38
C PHE A 229 1.47 11.57 -1.95
N VAL A 230 1.06 12.66 -1.29
CA VAL A 230 1.44 14.02 -1.71
C VAL A 230 2.94 14.24 -1.52
N ALA A 231 3.51 13.87 -0.37
CA ALA A 231 4.95 13.99 -0.13
C ALA A 231 5.76 13.15 -1.13
N LEU A 232 5.37 11.89 -1.33
CA LEU A 232 5.96 10.97 -2.29
C LEU A 232 5.94 11.55 -3.71
N LEU A 233 4.78 12.06 -4.15
CA LEU A 233 4.60 12.61 -5.50
C LEU A 233 5.40 13.90 -5.70
N LEU A 234 5.32 14.86 -4.78
CA LEU A 234 6.05 16.12 -4.89
C LEU A 234 7.57 15.89 -4.88
N ALA A 235 8.07 15.02 -4.00
CA ALA A 235 9.47 14.65 -3.96
C ALA A 235 9.91 13.92 -5.22
N SER A 236 9.10 12.97 -5.71
CA SER A 236 9.36 12.25 -6.96
C SER A 236 9.44 13.22 -8.14
N LEU A 237 8.51 14.17 -8.27
CA LEU A 237 8.56 15.19 -9.32
C LEU A 237 9.78 16.11 -9.17
N GLY A 238 10.11 16.52 -7.95
CA GLY A 238 11.30 17.31 -7.65
C GLY A 238 12.60 16.60 -8.05
N ILE A 239 12.74 15.32 -7.68
CA ILE A 239 13.88 14.47 -8.03
C ILE A 239 13.93 14.25 -9.54
N LYS A 240 12.79 13.94 -10.18
CA LYS A 240 12.71 13.76 -11.64
C LYS A 240 13.25 14.99 -12.36
N LYS A 241 12.78 16.18 -11.95
CA LYS A 241 13.22 17.46 -12.52
C LYS A 241 14.70 17.74 -12.24
N GLY A 242 15.18 17.49 -11.03
CA GLY A 242 16.57 17.73 -10.63
C GLY A 242 17.57 16.79 -11.33
N PHE A 243 17.27 15.50 -11.41
CA PHE A 243 18.15 14.47 -11.97
C PHE A 243 17.93 14.19 -13.47
N ARG A 244 17.00 14.90 -14.12
CA ARG A 244 16.65 14.72 -15.56
C ARG A 244 16.38 13.26 -15.92
N ILE A 245 15.60 12.60 -15.07
CA ILE A 245 15.18 11.21 -15.25
C ILE A 245 14.02 11.20 -16.27
N GLU A 246 14.13 10.34 -17.29
CA GLU A 246 13.14 10.20 -18.37
C GLU A 246 11.93 9.32 -18.00
#